data_AF-A0A3M1B4X3-F1
#
_entry.id   AF-A0A3M1B4X3-F1
#
_cell.length_a   1.000
_cell.length_b   1.000
_cell.length_c   1.000
_cell.angle_alpha   90.00
_cell.angle_beta   90.00
_cell.angle_gamma   90.00
#
_symmetry.space_group_name_H-M   'P 1'
#
loop_
_entity.id
_entity.type
_entity.pdbx_description
1 polymer ?
#
loop_
_entity_poly.entity_id
_entity_poly.type
_entity_poly.pdbx_seq_one_letter_code
_entity_poly.pdbx_strand_id
1 'polypeptide(L)'
;MSRKTYISFLGTNNYVECNYYDEEDPSNRIEGVKYVQEALTQMYCKEIFGTEDCYYFFLTAKARQMNWEDDGQWNSKTRAYDLPNKGLRGRLAQLNLPGEIKDINIPEGFSSEEIWEIFERVFSCMQEGDEVFFDITHAFRSLPLLGLALLNYAKALKNIQVKGIFYGAFEKLGPAPEVKEMPMEARNAPVLNLLSVSELQDWTNAAFEFTRYGKVSTLRKLTGKQVAPILAETKGGDEVARRLQSVSKITDEMAKAISTNRGADILQKIDFESLKLHLQFFADQESFIKPLNAIMRVLAEKVAAFKNNDPLHWLRSARWCVEHGMYQQAVTQLQEGVLTWLCVQLRRANELFDWRNEAPRNLLTSVFSIISQKIEENQWGKEAGKYPWLTRVLVQHPFVQALAPDFSSLTNLRNDVNHGGYKQGNTKSADRVISQCEKLLEKFESLDWAQPLEVKLQPLLNLSNHPTSSWTEAQMAEAKRLFGEVIDLPFPA
;
A
#
# COMPACT_ATOMS: atom_id res chain seq x y z
N MET A 1 27.15 -8.32 0.76
CA MET A 1 26.08 -8.72 1.69
C MET A 1 25.74 -7.51 2.54
N SER A 2 24.48 -7.34 2.98
CA SER A 2 24.14 -6.31 3.96
C SER A 2 24.88 -6.58 5.26
N ARG A 3 25.35 -5.50 5.91
CA ARG A 3 25.98 -5.56 7.23
C ARG A 3 24.94 -6.02 8.27
N LYS A 4 25.33 -6.93 9.17
CA LYS A 4 24.52 -7.37 10.29
C LYS A 4 24.93 -6.64 11.55
N THR A 5 23.94 -6.36 12.40
CA THR A 5 24.16 -5.60 13.62
C THR A 5 23.35 -6.21 14.75
N TYR A 6 24.03 -6.64 15.81
CA TYR A 6 23.42 -7.05 17.06
C TYR A 6 23.40 -5.86 18.02
N ILE A 7 22.28 -5.61 18.67
CA ILE A 7 22.11 -4.52 19.63
C ILE A 7 21.53 -5.08 20.92
N SER A 8 22.19 -4.80 22.05
CA SER A 8 21.72 -5.19 23.38
C SER A 8 22.02 -4.10 24.41
N PHE A 9 21.21 -4.05 25.46
CA PHE A 9 21.43 -3.22 26.64
C PHE A 9 21.89 -4.10 27.79
N LEU A 10 22.83 -3.62 28.60
CA LEU A 10 23.26 -4.34 29.80
C LEU A 10 22.66 -3.71 31.06
N GLY A 11 22.05 -4.54 31.90
CA GLY A 11 21.50 -4.10 33.18
C GLY A 11 22.52 -4.23 34.33
N THR A 12 22.07 -3.94 35.55
CA THR A 12 22.92 -3.89 36.75
C THR A 12 22.68 -5.04 37.74
N ASN A 13 21.75 -5.95 37.46
CA ASN A 13 21.45 -7.04 38.39
C ASN A 13 22.63 -8.02 38.50
N ASN A 14 22.80 -8.66 39.66
CA ASN A 14 23.70 -9.81 39.79
C ASN A 14 23.01 -11.06 39.24
N TYR A 15 23.16 -11.27 37.94
CA TYR A 15 22.51 -12.37 37.21
C TYR A 15 22.94 -13.75 37.73
N VAL A 16 22.03 -14.71 37.59
CA VAL A 16 22.26 -16.11 37.97
C VAL A 16 22.53 -16.90 36.71
N GLU A 17 23.54 -17.76 36.74
CA GLU A 17 23.83 -18.65 35.62
C GLU A 17 22.67 -19.62 35.38
N CYS A 18 22.27 -19.72 34.11
CA CYS A 18 21.18 -20.56 33.63
C CYS A 18 21.46 -21.03 32.20
N ASN A 19 20.59 -21.91 31.69
CA ASN A 19 20.61 -22.35 30.32
C ASN A 19 19.53 -21.59 29.55
N TYR A 20 19.89 -21.01 28.40
CA TYR A 20 18.93 -20.41 27.49
C TYR A 20 18.66 -21.35 26.32
N TYR A 21 17.41 -21.47 25.88
CA TYR A 21 17.02 -22.27 24.71
C TYR A 21 16.04 -21.48 23.84
N ASP A 22 16.07 -21.69 22.52
CA ASP A 22 15.09 -21.11 21.61
C ASP A 22 13.72 -21.78 21.85
N GLU A 23 12.67 -21.00 22.06
CA GLU A 23 11.33 -21.53 22.32
C GLU A 23 10.74 -22.30 21.11
N GLU A 24 11.10 -21.90 19.89
CA GLU A 24 10.68 -22.55 18.65
C GLU A 24 11.57 -23.75 18.28
N ASP A 25 12.85 -23.72 18.67
CA ASP A 25 13.81 -24.82 18.51
C ASP A 25 14.59 -25.10 19.81
N PRO A 26 14.03 -25.90 20.73
CA PRO A 26 14.68 -26.21 22.01
C PRO A 26 16.05 -26.90 21.89
N SER A 27 16.42 -27.39 20.71
CA SER A 27 17.75 -27.97 20.47
C SER A 27 18.84 -26.89 20.35
N ASN A 28 18.47 -25.69 19.90
CA ASN A 28 19.33 -24.51 19.93
C ASN A 28 19.38 -23.97 21.36
N ARG A 29 20.38 -24.40 22.13
CA ARG A 29 20.53 -24.04 23.54
C ARG A 29 21.97 -23.75 23.92
N ILE A 30 22.14 -22.85 24.87
CA ILE A 30 23.42 -22.45 25.46
C ILE A 30 23.34 -22.64 26.97
N GLU A 31 24.23 -23.47 27.51
CA GLU A 31 24.21 -23.88 28.92
C GLU A 31 25.15 -23.04 29.78
N GLY A 32 24.78 -22.86 31.06
CA GLY A 32 25.67 -22.30 32.09
C GLY A 32 26.17 -20.88 31.84
N VAL A 33 25.39 -20.04 31.14
CA VAL A 33 25.77 -18.64 30.87
C VAL A 33 25.15 -17.69 31.88
N LYS A 34 25.89 -16.62 32.20
CA LYS A 34 25.47 -15.62 33.19
C LYS A 34 24.67 -14.49 32.55
N TYR A 35 25.07 -14.07 31.35
CA TYR A 35 24.44 -12.99 30.62
C TYR A 35 23.68 -13.54 29.43
N VAL A 36 22.42 -13.15 29.27
CA VAL A 36 21.60 -13.53 28.11
C VAL A 36 22.27 -13.16 26.77
N GLN A 37 23.04 -12.07 26.76
CA GLN A 37 23.81 -11.64 25.60
C GLN A 37 24.80 -12.70 25.11
N GLU A 38 25.41 -13.48 26.01
CA GLU A 38 26.28 -14.59 25.62
C GLU A 38 25.50 -15.67 24.88
N ALA A 39 24.28 -15.98 25.33
CA ALA A 39 23.42 -16.94 24.66
C ALA A 39 22.98 -16.42 23.28
N LEU A 40 22.42 -15.22 23.22
CA LEU A 40 21.85 -14.67 21.99
C LEU A 40 22.88 -14.48 20.87
N THR A 41 24.08 -14.01 21.21
CA THR A 41 25.17 -13.85 20.23
C THR A 41 25.62 -15.20 19.67
N GLN A 42 25.65 -16.25 20.48
CA GLN A 42 25.97 -17.61 20.01
C GLN A 42 24.83 -18.23 19.20
N MET A 43 23.59 -18.13 19.67
CA MET A 43 22.42 -18.74 19.06
C MET A 43 22.06 -18.14 17.70
N TYR A 44 22.17 -16.82 17.54
CA TYR A 44 21.63 -16.11 16.38
C TYR A 44 22.64 -15.34 15.54
N CYS A 45 23.88 -15.15 16.03
CA CYS A 45 24.84 -14.29 15.34
C CYS A 45 26.10 -15.04 14.90
N LYS A 46 26.66 -15.90 15.76
CA LYS A 46 28.00 -16.50 15.59
C LYS A 46 28.23 -17.18 14.23
N GLU A 47 27.24 -17.91 13.71
CA GLU A 47 27.37 -18.66 12.45
C GLU A 47 27.05 -17.83 11.20
N ILE A 48 26.39 -16.67 11.35
CA ILE A 48 25.90 -15.87 10.21
C ILE A 48 26.58 -14.50 10.09
N PHE A 49 27.25 -14.02 11.14
CA PHE A 49 27.97 -12.75 11.15
C PHE A 49 29.34 -12.92 10.48
N GLY A 50 29.80 -11.86 9.81
CA GLY A 50 31.13 -11.75 9.19
C GLY A 50 31.98 -10.68 9.87
N THR A 51 33.20 -10.48 9.37
CA THR A 51 34.19 -9.53 9.95
C THR A 51 33.76 -8.06 9.89
N GLU A 52 32.86 -7.71 8.98
CA GLU A 52 32.31 -6.35 8.82
C GLU A 52 31.08 -6.08 9.72
N ASP A 53 30.56 -7.13 10.39
CA ASP A 53 29.37 -7.03 11.21
C ASP A 53 29.73 -6.52 12.62
N CYS A 54 28.73 -5.99 13.34
CA CYS A 54 28.96 -5.31 14.61
C CYS A 54 28.05 -5.82 15.73
N TYR A 55 28.59 -5.90 16.94
CA TYR A 55 27.85 -6.14 18.18
C TYR A 55 27.92 -4.88 19.05
N TYR A 56 26.79 -4.19 19.24
CA TYR A 56 26.70 -3.01 20.08
C TYR A 56 26.07 -3.33 21.43
N PHE A 57 26.81 -3.04 22.50
CA PHE A 57 26.36 -3.16 23.88
C PHE A 57 26.21 -1.77 24.49
N PHE A 58 24.99 -1.40 24.86
CA PHE A 58 24.68 -0.10 25.45
C PHE A 58 24.71 -0.20 26.97
N LEU A 59 25.56 0.61 27.59
CA LEU A 59 25.91 0.52 29.01
C LEU A 59 25.69 1.86 29.72
N THR A 60 24.98 1.86 30.85
CA THR A 60 25.12 2.96 31.81
C THR A 60 26.46 2.84 32.54
N ALA A 61 26.90 3.91 33.19
CA ALA A 61 28.12 3.88 34.01
C ALA A 61 28.08 2.75 35.05
N LYS A 62 26.91 2.53 35.65
CA LYS A 62 26.71 1.47 36.65
C LYS A 62 26.70 0.07 36.04
N ALA A 63 26.07 -0.11 34.87
CA ALA A 63 26.09 -1.39 34.17
C ALA A 63 27.51 -1.78 33.73
N ARG A 64 28.31 -0.79 33.29
CA ARG A 64 29.72 -0.99 32.96
C ARG A 64 30.50 -1.54 34.15
N GLN A 65 30.44 -0.86 35.29
CA GLN A 65 31.12 -1.29 36.50
C GLN A 65 30.65 -2.68 36.97
N MET A 66 29.35 -2.90 37.06
CA MET A 66 28.82 -4.09 37.74
C MET A 66 28.85 -5.36 36.90
N ASN A 67 28.75 -5.22 35.57
CA ASN A 67 28.47 -6.35 34.69
C ASN A 67 29.27 -6.39 33.39
N TRP A 68 29.87 -5.28 32.92
CA TRP A 68 30.71 -5.30 31.73
C TRP A 68 32.16 -5.67 32.06
N GLU A 69 32.71 -5.00 33.07
CA GLU A 69 34.05 -5.20 33.59
C GLU A 69 34.07 -6.34 34.62
N ASP A 70 35.24 -6.95 34.79
CA ASP A 70 35.45 -8.00 35.79
C ASP A 70 35.47 -7.40 37.20
N ASP A 71 34.97 -8.18 38.16
CA ASP A 71 35.04 -7.98 39.62
C ASP A 71 34.45 -6.66 40.17
N GLY A 72 33.57 -5.99 39.41
CA GLY A 72 32.93 -4.74 39.84
C GLY A 72 31.49 -4.89 40.36
N GLN A 73 31.04 -6.10 40.67
CA GLN A 73 29.65 -6.37 41.09
C GLN A 73 29.43 -6.00 42.57
N TRP A 74 28.20 -5.57 42.90
CA TRP A 74 27.84 -5.18 44.27
C TRP A 74 27.78 -6.38 45.21
N ASN A 75 28.54 -6.31 46.29
CA ASN A 75 28.56 -7.29 47.36
C ASN A 75 27.73 -6.79 48.54
N SER A 76 26.60 -7.46 48.79
CA SER A 76 25.72 -7.10 49.91
C SER A 76 26.35 -7.33 51.29
N LYS A 77 27.36 -8.20 51.40
CA LYS A 77 28.03 -8.53 52.67
C LYS A 77 29.05 -7.46 53.07
N THR A 78 29.86 -7.00 52.13
CA THR A 78 30.91 -5.97 52.37
C THR A 78 30.40 -4.55 52.12
N ARG A 79 29.25 -4.40 51.44
CA ARG A 79 28.69 -3.12 50.98
C ARG A 79 29.65 -2.35 50.06
N ALA A 80 30.36 -3.09 49.22
CA ALA A 80 31.30 -2.55 48.24
C ALA A 80 31.12 -3.24 46.88
N TYR A 81 31.71 -2.65 45.84
CA TYR A 81 31.78 -3.23 44.50
C TYR A 81 33.00 -4.15 44.38
N ASP A 82 32.98 -5.24 45.15
CA ASP A 82 34.11 -6.18 45.27
C ASP A 82 33.67 -7.65 45.13
N LEU A 83 32.42 -7.90 44.70
CA LEU A 83 31.96 -9.26 44.50
C LEU A 83 32.68 -9.83 43.26
N PRO A 84 33.45 -10.93 43.39
CA PRO A 84 34.10 -11.53 42.25
C PRO A 84 33.08 -11.91 41.18
N ASN A 85 33.30 -11.43 39.97
CA ASN A 85 32.38 -11.60 38.86
C ASN A 85 33.13 -11.44 37.55
N LYS A 86 33.08 -12.46 36.69
CA LYS A 86 33.56 -12.28 35.32
C LYS A 86 32.52 -11.49 34.52
N GLY A 87 32.88 -10.29 34.09
CA GLY A 87 32.05 -9.40 33.31
C GLY A 87 31.81 -9.90 31.88
N LEU A 88 30.79 -9.32 31.24
CA LEU A 88 30.37 -9.68 29.90
C LEU A 88 31.50 -9.48 28.87
N ARG A 89 32.32 -8.44 29.00
CA ARG A 89 33.44 -8.18 28.08
C ARG A 89 34.41 -9.35 28.03
N GLY A 90 34.84 -9.81 29.21
CA GLY A 90 35.78 -10.92 29.34
C GLY A 90 35.19 -12.26 28.89
N ARG A 91 33.88 -12.45 29.03
CA ARG A 91 33.16 -13.63 28.53
C ARG A 91 33.04 -13.62 27.01
N LEU A 92 32.60 -12.51 26.40
CA LEU A 92 32.48 -12.38 24.94
C LEU A 92 33.83 -12.54 24.21
N ALA A 93 34.92 -12.04 24.81
CA ALA A 93 36.26 -12.19 24.24
C ALA A 93 36.70 -13.67 24.07
N GLN A 94 36.08 -14.60 24.80
CA GLN A 94 36.37 -16.03 24.70
C GLN A 94 35.53 -16.77 23.67
N LEU A 95 34.49 -16.13 23.13
CA LEU A 95 33.56 -16.76 22.18
C LEU A 95 34.04 -16.73 20.73
N ASN A 96 35.12 -16.00 20.44
CA ASN A 96 35.68 -15.81 19.08
C ASN A 96 34.59 -15.41 18.06
N LEU A 97 33.75 -14.42 18.43
CA LEU A 97 32.67 -13.94 17.57
C LEU A 97 33.24 -13.24 16.31
N PRO A 98 32.66 -13.48 15.13
CA PRO A 98 33.05 -12.78 13.91
C PRO A 98 32.47 -11.35 13.91
N GLY A 99 33.33 -10.36 13.77
CA GLY A 99 32.94 -8.94 13.71
C GLY A 99 33.44 -8.14 14.91
N GLU A 100 33.05 -6.86 14.94
CA GLU A 100 33.55 -5.90 15.93
C GLU A 100 32.59 -5.80 17.13
N ILE A 101 33.11 -5.98 18.34
CA ILE A 101 32.37 -5.75 19.58
C ILE A 101 32.60 -4.32 20.04
N LYS A 102 31.51 -3.55 20.19
CA LYS A 102 31.51 -2.14 20.59
C LYS A 102 30.66 -1.94 21.84
N ASP A 103 31.21 -1.26 22.82
CA ASP A 103 30.48 -0.76 23.98
C ASP A 103 30.20 0.74 23.85
N ILE A 104 28.93 1.12 24.03
CA ILE A 104 28.44 2.48 23.88
C ILE A 104 27.88 2.94 25.22
N ASN A 105 28.41 4.04 25.76
CA ASN A 105 27.87 4.62 26.98
C ASN A 105 26.48 5.20 26.72
N ILE A 106 25.56 5.12 27.68
CA ILE A 106 24.24 5.76 27.64
C ILE A 106 23.89 6.32 29.02
N PRO A 107 23.02 7.35 29.10
CA PRO A 107 22.45 7.79 30.37
C PRO A 107 21.46 6.74 30.94
N GLU A 108 20.96 6.98 32.16
CA GLU A 108 20.03 6.07 32.85
C GLU A 108 18.61 6.09 32.25
N GLY A 109 18.21 7.19 31.61
CA GLY A 109 16.90 7.29 30.95
C GLY A 109 15.76 7.65 31.91
N PHE A 110 16.06 8.42 32.97
CA PHE A 110 15.07 8.88 33.95
C PHE A 110 14.42 10.22 33.58
N SER A 111 14.89 10.87 32.51
CA SER A 111 14.30 12.07 31.93
C SER A 111 13.99 11.88 30.45
N SER A 112 13.13 12.74 29.89
CA SER A 112 12.82 12.74 28.46
C SER A 112 14.06 13.00 27.62
N GLU A 113 14.93 13.90 28.07
CA GLU A 113 16.19 14.25 27.41
C GLU A 113 17.13 13.05 27.34
N GLU A 114 17.29 12.31 28.45
CA GLU A 114 18.11 11.11 28.48
C GLU A 114 17.54 9.99 27.59
N ILE A 115 16.21 9.85 27.52
CA ILE A 115 15.56 8.89 26.62
C ILE A 115 15.86 9.22 25.15
N TRP A 116 15.82 10.49 24.77
CA TRP A 116 16.18 10.92 23.41
C TRP A 116 17.67 10.70 23.12
N GLU A 117 18.54 10.95 24.09
CA GLU A 117 19.97 10.66 23.94
C GLU A 117 20.23 9.16 23.72
N ILE A 118 19.53 8.28 24.46
CA ILE A 118 19.60 6.83 24.22
C ILE A 118 19.13 6.51 22.80
N PHE A 119 18.00 7.07 22.37
CA PHE A 119 17.46 6.86 21.03
C PHE A 119 18.48 7.25 19.94
N GLU A 120 19.09 8.44 20.05
CA GLU A 120 20.06 8.93 19.07
C GLU A 120 21.32 8.07 19.03
N ARG A 121 21.86 7.69 20.19
CA ARG A 121 23.04 6.82 20.28
C ARG A 121 22.78 5.47 19.61
N VAL A 122 21.64 4.83 19.91
CA VAL A 122 21.27 3.55 19.30
C VAL A 122 21.03 3.70 17.80
N PHE A 123 20.27 4.73 17.39
CA PHE A 123 19.99 5.00 15.98
C PHE A 123 21.28 5.22 15.18
N SER A 124 22.26 5.96 15.72
CA SER A 124 23.52 6.28 15.05
C SER A 124 24.38 5.05 14.73
N CYS A 125 24.25 3.97 15.50
CA CYS A 125 25.01 2.73 15.31
C CYS A 125 24.54 1.92 14.10
N MET A 126 23.27 2.06 13.71
CA MET A 126 22.72 1.43 12.50
C MET A 126 23.14 2.19 11.24
N GLN A 127 23.33 1.47 10.13
CA GLN A 127 23.62 2.01 8.81
C GLN A 127 22.50 1.68 7.83
N GLU A 128 22.54 2.32 6.66
CA GLU A 128 21.55 2.07 5.62
C GLU A 128 21.63 0.60 5.13
N GLY A 129 20.49 -0.08 5.11
CA GLY A 129 20.37 -1.46 4.63
C GLY A 129 20.86 -2.54 5.62
N ASP A 130 21.15 -2.19 6.87
CA ASP A 130 21.55 -3.14 7.91
C ASP A 130 20.52 -4.24 8.16
N GLU A 131 21.00 -5.43 8.52
CA GLU A 131 20.20 -6.49 9.11
C GLU A 131 20.35 -6.47 10.64
N VAL A 132 19.27 -6.15 11.36
CA VAL A 132 19.30 -5.86 12.80
C VAL A 132 18.74 -7.00 13.63
N PHE A 133 19.50 -7.41 14.63
CA PHE A 133 19.17 -8.39 15.67
C PHE A 133 19.11 -7.64 17.01
N PHE A 134 17.92 -7.54 17.60
CA PHE A 134 17.68 -6.62 18.72
C PHE A 134 17.31 -7.39 19.99
N ASP A 135 18.11 -7.26 21.04
CA ASP A 135 17.85 -7.85 22.36
C ASP A 135 17.14 -6.83 23.27
N ILE A 136 15.94 -7.19 23.73
CA ILE A 136 15.11 -6.37 24.63
C ILE A 136 15.13 -6.86 26.08
N THR A 137 15.93 -7.87 26.43
CA THR A 137 15.88 -8.56 27.73
C THR A 137 16.20 -7.66 28.91
N HIS A 138 17.23 -6.82 28.79
CA HIS A 138 17.66 -5.91 29.85
C HIS A 138 17.40 -4.43 29.53
N ALA A 139 16.49 -4.20 28.57
CA ALA A 139 15.96 -2.87 28.30
C ALA A 139 15.19 -2.36 29.54
N PHE A 140 15.43 -1.11 29.98
CA PHE A 140 14.64 -0.47 31.05
C PHE A 140 13.13 -0.61 30.81
N ARG A 141 12.28 -0.50 31.84
CA ARG A 141 10.82 -0.73 31.73
C ARG A 141 10.12 0.07 30.61
N SER A 142 10.66 1.21 30.19
CA SER A 142 10.20 2.03 29.06
C SER A 142 10.87 1.71 27.71
N LEU A 143 12.01 1.01 27.70
CA LEU A 143 12.82 0.78 26.51
C LEU A 143 12.26 -0.26 25.52
N PRO A 144 11.48 -1.30 25.88
CA PRO A 144 10.84 -2.14 24.87
C PRO A 144 9.91 -1.34 23.95
N LEU A 145 9.20 -0.34 24.48
CA LEU A 145 8.39 0.59 23.69
C LEU A 145 9.27 1.52 22.84
N LEU A 146 10.35 2.07 23.42
CA LEU A 146 11.32 2.89 22.68
C LEU A 146 11.98 2.10 21.55
N GLY A 147 12.34 0.84 21.80
CA GLY A 147 13.00 -0.06 20.86
C GLY A 147 12.13 -0.32 19.64
N LEU A 148 10.85 -0.64 19.82
CA LEU A 148 9.92 -0.79 18.70
C LEU A 148 9.75 0.51 17.90
N ALA A 149 9.63 1.66 18.57
CA ALA A 149 9.56 2.96 17.90
C ALA A 149 10.84 3.27 17.11
N LEU A 150 12.00 2.98 17.68
CA LEU A 150 13.32 3.15 17.07
C LEU A 150 13.51 2.24 15.87
N LEU A 151 13.13 0.96 15.96
CA LEU A 151 13.19 0.03 14.83
C LEU A 151 12.29 0.52 13.68
N ASN A 152 11.08 1.00 13.97
CA ASN A 152 10.19 1.56 12.95
C ASN A 152 10.79 2.82 12.29
N TYR A 153 11.36 3.72 13.09
CA TYR A 153 12.04 4.91 12.60
C TYR A 153 13.25 4.57 11.72
N ALA A 154 14.05 3.58 12.13
CA ALA A 154 15.19 3.10 11.38
C ALA A 154 14.81 2.39 10.08
N LYS A 155 13.70 1.63 10.05
CA LYS A 155 13.15 1.08 8.81
C LYS A 155 12.82 2.22 7.82
N ALA A 156 12.24 3.31 8.30
CA ALA A 156 11.85 4.44 7.47
C ALA A 156 13.04 5.26 6.94
N LEU A 157 14.07 5.53 7.76
CA LEU A 157 15.17 6.42 7.38
C LEU A 157 16.44 5.73 6.89
N LYS A 158 16.68 4.49 7.33
CA LYS A 158 17.87 3.72 6.99
C LYS A 158 17.53 2.42 6.24
N ASN A 159 16.26 2.17 5.92
CA ASN A 159 15.84 0.97 5.19
C ASN A 159 16.43 -0.34 5.78
N ILE A 160 16.53 -0.40 7.11
CA ILE A 160 17.03 -1.59 7.81
C ILE A 160 16.07 -2.77 7.65
N GLN A 161 16.57 -3.97 7.88
CA GLN A 161 15.78 -5.19 7.98
C GLN A 161 15.91 -5.77 9.39
N VAL A 162 14.82 -5.79 10.15
CA VAL A 162 14.82 -6.50 11.43
C VAL A 162 14.77 -8.00 11.15
N LYS A 163 15.74 -8.74 11.68
CA LYS A 163 15.86 -10.20 11.52
C LYS A 163 15.51 -10.97 12.79
N GLY A 164 15.55 -10.31 13.94
CA GLY A 164 15.14 -10.90 15.21
C GLY A 164 14.95 -9.84 16.29
N ILE A 165 13.96 -10.08 17.15
CA ILE A 165 13.74 -9.30 18.37
C ILE A 165 13.70 -10.32 19.51
N PHE A 166 14.73 -10.38 20.33
CA PHE A 166 14.90 -11.47 21.29
C PHE A 166 14.63 -11.01 22.72
N TYR A 167 13.95 -11.87 23.47
CA TYR A 167 13.69 -11.70 24.89
C TYR A 167 14.00 -13.00 25.65
N GLY A 168 15.06 -12.99 26.47
CA GLY A 168 15.36 -14.09 27.37
C GLY A 168 14.48 -14.03 28.62
N ALA A 169 13.49 -14.91 28.70
CA ALA A 169 12.49 -14.92 29.77
C ALA A 169 13.00 -15.66 31.03
N PHE A 170 14.06 -15.14 31.64
CA PHE A 170 14.62 -15.68 32.89
C PHE A 170 13.56 -15.74 34.00
N GLU A 171 12.62 -14.80 34.01
CA GLU A 171 11.55 -14.69 35.01
C GLU A 171 10.66 -15.94 35.06
N LYS A 172 10.61 -16.76 34.00
CA LYS A 172 9.91 -18.06 34.03
C LYS A 172 10.50 -19.05 35.03
N LEU A 173 11.77 -18.88 35.42
CA LEU A 173 12.42 -19.70 36.45
C LEU A 173 12.06 -19.27 37.87
N GLY A 174 11.40 -18.12 38.04
CA GLY A 174 11.06 -17.57 39.35
C GLY A 174 12.13 -16.61 39.91
N PRO A 175 12.02 -16.24 41.20
CA PRO A 175 12.93 -15.30 41.84
C PRO A 175 14.37 -15.80 41.87
N ALA A 176 15.34 -14.92 41.61
CA ALA A 176 16.76 -15.26 41.55
C ALA A 176 17.30 -16.06 42.77
N PRO A 177 16.88 -15.82 44.03
CA PRO A 177 17.30 -16.65 45.16
C PRO A 177 16.86 -18.12 45.04
N GLU A 178 15.65 -18.37 44.55
CA GLU A 178 15.13 -19.74 44.35
C GLU A 178 15.88 -20.44 43.21
N VAL A 179 16.14 -19.72 42.12
CA VAL A 179 16.90 -20.25 40.97
C VAL A 179 18.32 -20.65 41.37
N LYS A 180 18.96 -19.97 42.33
CA LYS A 180 20.30 -20.32 42.82
C LYS A 180 20.33 -21.67 43.54
N GLU A 181 19.23 -22.08 44.15
CA GLU A 181 19.10 -23.39 44.83
C GLU A 181 18.73 -24.51 43.84
N MET A 182 18.26 -24.17 42.62
CA MET A 182 17.99 -25.16 41.58
C MET A 182 19.31 -25.74 41.01
N PRO A 183 19.36 -27.05 40.65
CA PRO A 183 20.48 -27.62 39.91
C PRO A 183 20.58 -27.00 38.51
N MET A 184 21.79 -26.87 37.95
CA MET A 184 22.04 -26.16 36.68
C MET A 184 21.19 -26.74 35.52
N GLU A 185 21.02 -28.05 35.50
CA GLU A 185 20.26 -28.80 34.49
C GLU A 185 18.77 -28.40 34.47
N ALA A 186 18.25 -27.86 35.58
CA ALA A 186 16.86 -27.43 35.72
C ALA A 186 16.64 -25.92 35.46
N ARG A 187 17.71 -25.12 35.31
CA ARG A 187 17.64 -23.66 35.11
C ARG A 187 17.43 -23.30 33.63
N ASN A 188 16.37 -23.81 33.00
CA ASN A 188 16.13 -23.62 31.57
C ASN A 188 15.18 -22.44 31.29
N ALA A 189 15.73 -21.30 30.88
CA ALA A 189 14.98 -20.11 30.49
C ALA A 189 14.78 -20.07 28.97
N PRO A 190 13.54 -19.90 28.45
CA PRO A 190 13.34 -19.76 27.02
C PRO A 190 13.74 -18.37 26.52
N VAL A 191 14.21 -18.32 25.28
CA VAL A 191 14.35 -17.12 24.48
C VAL A 191 13.17 -17.05 23.52
N LEU A 192 12.41 -15.96 23.58
CA LEU A 192 11.32 -15.69 22.66
C LEU A 192 11.81 -14.80 21.52
N ASN A 193 11.47 -15.16 20.27
CA ASN A 193 11.67 -14.31 19.10
C ASN A 193 10.37 -13.55 18.78
N LEU A 194 10.35 -12.25 19.07
CA LEU A 194 9.23 -11.34 18.87
C LEU A 194 9.26 -10.63 17.50
N LEU A 195 9.98 -11.19 16.53
CA LEU A 195 10.05 -10.64 15.17
C LEU A 195 8.65 -10.39 14.57
N SER A 196 7.70 -11.28 14.84
CA SER A 196 6.31 -11.20 14.38
C SER A 196 5.62 -9.88 14.76
N VAL A 197 6.00 -9.24 15.87
CA VAL A 197 5.50 -7.92 16.28
C VAL A 197 5.99 -6.82 15.33
N SER A 198 7.25 -6.92 14.87
CA SER A 198 7.80 -5.99 13.87
C SER A 198 7.17 -6.18 12.49
N GLU A 199 6.87 -7.43 12.12
CA GLU A 199 6.21 -7.76 10.86
C GLU A 199 4.75 -7.28 10.84
N LEU A 200 4.05 -7.40 11.97
CA LEU A 200 2.72 -6.84 12.14
C LEU A 200 2.69 -5.33 11.86
N GLN A 201 3.70 -4.59 12.34
CA GLN A 201 3.82 -3.16 12.07
C GLN A 201 4.00 -2.87 10.58
N ASP A 202 4.78 -3.70 9.87
CA ASP A 202 4.96 -3.57 8.43
C ASP A 202 3.63 -3.79 7.69
N TRP A 203 2.86 -4.82 8.06
CA TRP A 203 1.52 -5.07 7.51
C TRP A 203 0.55 -3.92 7.79
N THR A 204 0.60 -3.36 9.00
CA THR A 204 -0.21 -2.21 9.39
C THR A 204 0.12 -0.99 8.53
N ASN A 205 1.40 -0.73 8.27
CA ASN A 205 1.83 0.35 7.39
C ASN A 205 1.36 0.13 5.93
N ALA A 206 1.45 -1.10 5.42
CA ALA A 206 0.95 -1.44 4.08
C ALA A 206 -0.57 -1.21 3.95
N ALA A 207 -1.33 -1.60 4.99
CA ALA A 207 -2.77 -1.35 5.06
C ALA A 207 -3.08 0.15 5.08
N PHE A 208 -2.35 0.91 5.90
CA PHE A 208 -2.51 2.36 5.99
C PHE A 208 -2.22 3.05 4.65
N GLU A 209 -1.15 2.68 3.96
CA GLU A 209 -0.81 3.23 2.64
C GLU A 209 -1.88 2.96 1.58
N PHE A 210 -2.45 1.76 1.58
CA PHE A 210 -3.53 1.41 0.66
C PHE A 210 -4.80 2.20 0.99
N THR A 211 -5.23 2.17 2.25
CA THR A 211 -6.53 2.73 2.66
C THR A 211 -6.57 4.26 2.60
N ARG A 212 -5.42 4.91 2.76
CA ARG A 212 -5.30 6.37 2.74
C ARG A 212 -4.84 6.92 1.40
N TYR A 213 -3.94 6.24 0.71
CA TYR A 213 -3.33 6.74 -0.54
C TYR A 213 -3.55 5.86 -1.76
N GLY A 214 -4.27 4.74 -1.64
CA GLY A 214 -4.51 3.82 -2.75
C GLY A 214 -3.24 3.14 -3.27
N LYS A 215 -2.18 3.09 -2.46
CA LYS A 215 -0.86 2.53 -2.84
C LYS A 215 -0.72 1.08 -2.41
N VAL A 216 -0.16 0.25 -3.29
CA VAL A 216 -0.03 -1.21 -3.08
C VAL A 216 1.43 -1.67 -3.01
N SER A 217 2.40 -0.77 -3.25
CA SER A 217 3.82 -1.11 -3.31
C SER A 217 4.33 -1.87 -2.08
N THR A 218 3.95 -1.41 -0.89
CA THR A 218 4.39 -2.02 0.38
C THR A 218 3.71 -3.36 0.61
N LEU A 219 2.40 -3.45 0.33
CA LEU A 219 1.66 -4.73 0.36
C LEU A 219 2.34 -5.77 -0.55
N ARG A 220 2.66 -5.39 -1.79
CA ARG A 220 3.34 -6.26 -2.76
C ARG A 220 4.73 -6.69 -2.30
N LYS A 221 5.49 -5.78 -1.68
CA LYS A 221 6.81 -6.09 -1.11
C LYS A 221 6.71 -7.10 0.02
N LEU A 222 5.76 -6.93 0.95
CA LEU A 222 5.56 -7.82 2.09
C LEU A 222 5.07 -9.20 1.65
N THR A 223 4.06 -9.25 0.77
CA THR A 223 3.61 -10.51 0.18
C THR A 223 4.77 -11.21 -0.54
N GLY A 224 5.58 -10.50 -1.33
CA GLY A 224 6.75 -11.08 -1.98
C GLY A 224 7.78 -11.65 -0.99
N LYS A 225 8.05 -10.94 0.11
CA LYS A 225 9.06 -11.34 1.10
C LYS A 225 8.62 -12.53 1.96
N GLN A 226 7.39 -12.50 2.47
CA GLN A 226 6.91 -13.45 3.48
C GLN A 226 6.12 -14.62 2.87
N VAL A 227 5.44 -14.41 1.74
CA VAL A 227 4.51 -15.40 1.18
C VAL A 227 5.14 -16.23 0.07
N ALA A 228 6.01 -15.63 -0.74
CA ALA A 228 6.66 -16.34 -1.84
C ALA A 228 7.49 -17.56 -1.38
N PRO A 229 8.25 -17.50 -0.25
CA PRO A 229 8.97 -18.67 0.26
C PRO A 229 8.03 -19.82 0.66
N ILE A 230 6.94 -19.51 1.36
CA ILE A 230 5.93 -20.49 1.79
C ILE A 230 5.31 -21.19 0.56
N LEU A 231 4.98 -20.44 -0.48
CA LEU A 231 4.44 -21.01 -1.72
C LEU A 231 5.45 -21.88 -2.45
N ALA A 232 6.73 -21.50 -2.45
CA ALA A 232 7.79 -22.29 -3.07
C ALA A 232 7.99 -23.63 -2.34
N GLU A 233 8.03 -23.60 -1.00
CA GLU A 233 8.18 -24.79 -0.17
C GLU A 233 6.97 -25.73 -0.27
N THR A 234 5.76 -25.18 -0.16
CA THR A 234 4.51 -25.95 -0.24
C THR A 234 4.11 -26.31 -1.67
N LYS A 235 4.89 -25.90 -2.68
CA LYS A 235 4.55 -26.02 -4.12
C LYS A 235 3.15 -25.48 -4.45
N GLY A 236 2.76 -24.39 -3.77
CA GLY A 236 1.45 -23.76 -3.90
C GLY A 236 0.33 -24.42 -3.09
N GLY A 237 0.64 -25.36 -2.20
CA GLY A 237 -0.36 -26.03 -1.35
C GLY A 237 -1.00 -25.11 -0.31
N ASP A 238 -0.28 -24.10 0.17
CA ASP A 238 -0.78 -23.19 1.21
C ASP A 238 -1.87 -22.24 0.67
N GLU A 239 -3.10 -22.40 1.18
CA GLU A 239 -4.25 -21.60 0.72
C GLU A 239 -4.13 -20.14 1.16
N VAL A 240 -3.76 -19.86 2.42
CA VAL A 240 -3.65 -18.50 2.96
C VAL A 240 -2.66 -17.69 2.12
N ALA A 241 -1.50 -18.29 1.84
CA ALA A 241 -0.45 -17.72 1.02
C ALA A 241 -0.93 -17.44 -0.41
N ARG A 242 -1.61 -18.39 -1.05
CA ARG A 242 -2.16 -18.19 -2.41
C ARG A 242 -3.19 -17.07 -2.44
N ARG A 243 -4.12 -17.04 -1.48
CA ARG A 243 -5.16 -15.99 -1.38
C ARG A 243 -4.50 -14.62 -1.23
N LEU A 244 -3.52 -14.50 -0.35
CA LEU A 244 -2.80 -13.24 -0.12
C LEU A 244 -2.01 -12.78 -1.36
N GLN A 245 -1.39 -13.72 -2.08
CA GLN A 245 -0.73 -13.43 -3.36
C GLN A 245 -1.73 -12.91 -4.41
N SER A 246 -2.91 -13.52 -4.52
CA SER A 246 -3.97 -13.03 -5.41
C SER A 246 -4.47 -11.64 -5.03
N VAL A 247 -4.74 -11.38 -3.74
CA VAL A 247 -5.13 -10.04 -3.26
C VAL A 247 -4.08 -9.01 -3.65
N SER A 248 -2.81 -9.27 -3.36
CA SER A 248 -1.70 -8.38 -3.68
C SER A 248 -1.59 -8.11 -5.18
N LYS A 249 -1.74 -9.13 -6.02
CA LYS A 249 -1.68 -9.00 -7.49
C LYS A 249 -2.83 -8.16 -8.04
N ILE A 250 -4.07 -8.50 -7.71
CA ILE A 250 -5.25 -7.85 -8.29
C ILE A 250 -5.33 -6.38 -7.81
N THR A 251 -5.00 -6.12 -6.54
CA THR A 251 -4.94 -4.75 -6.03
C THR A 251 -3.82 -3.93 -6.69
N ASP A 252 -2.66 -4.52 -6.98
CA ASP A 252 -1.56 -3.85 -7.71
C ASP A 252 -1.98 -3.49 -9.14
N GLU A 253 -2.65 -4.41 -9.85
CA GLU A 253 -3.22 -4.17 -11.17
C GLU A 253 -4.26 -3.03 -11.14
N MET A 254 -5.15 -3.04 -10.14
CA MET A 254 -6.13 -1.97 -9.90
C MET A 254 -5.48 -0.61 -9.64
N ALA A 255 -4.56 -0.54 -8.69
CA ALA A 255 -3.89 0.71 -8.34
C ALA A 255 -3.12 1.30 -9.53
N LYS A 256 -2.46 0.46 -10.33
CA LYS A 256 -1.79 0.88 -11.58
C LYS A 256 -2.77 1.40 -12.61
N ALA A 257 -3.87 0.69 -12.84
CA ALA A 257 -4.87 1.10 -13.82
C ALA A 257 -5.51 2.45 -13.44
N ILE A 258 -5.85 2.65 -12.16
CA ILE A 258 -6.41 3.91 -11.65
C ILE A 258 -5.39 5.04 -11.75
N SER A 259 -4.18 4.86 -11.20
CA SER A 259 -3.16 5.93 -11.16
C SER A 259 -2.69 6.39 -12.54
N THR A 260 -2.84 5.54 -13.56
CA THR A 260 -2.47 5.82 -14.96
C THR A 260 -3.67 6.06 -15.88
N ASN A 261 -4.88 6.21 -15.33
CA ASN A 261 -6.13 6.48 -16.07
C ASN A 261 -6.46 5.45 -17.17
N ARG A 262 -6.20 4.16 -16.91
CA ARG A 262 -6.54 3.05 -17.82
C ARG A 262 -7.93 2.50 -17.52
N GLY A 263 -8.96 3.35 -17.72
CA GLY A 263 -10.36 2.97 -17.48
C GLY A 263 -10.79 1.69 -18.22
N ALA A 264 -10.31 1.47 -19.45
CA ALA A 264 -10.57 0.24 -20.19
C ALA A 264 -10.03 -1.02 -19.48
N ASP A 265 -8.84 -0.93 -18.86
CA ASP A 265 -8.27 -2.03 -18.09
C ASP A 265 -9.09 -2.28 -16.81
N ILE A 266 -9.56 -1.22 -16.15
CA ILE A 266 -10.46 -1.32 -15.00
C ILE A 266 -11.75 -2.07 -15.35
N LEU A 267 -12.33 -1.75 -16.51
CA LEU A 267 -13.57 -2.38 -16.98
C LEU A 267 -13.38 -3.84 -17.40
N GLN A 268 -12.27 -4.15 -18.09
CA GLN A 268 -12.12 -5.40 -18.85
C GLN A 268 -11.15 -6.41 -18.25
N LYS A 269 -10.15 -5.97 -17.49
CA LYS A 269 -9.03 -6.83 -17.05
C LYS A 269 -9.04 -7.14 -15.57
N ILE A 270 -9.57 -6.24 -14.74
CA ILE A 270 -9.58 -6.45 -13.29
C ILE A 270 -10.77 -7.32 -12.91
N ASP A 271 -10.48 -8.43 -12.22
CA ASP A 271 -11.50 -9.30 -11.65
C ASP A 271 -11.80 -8.92 -10.19
N PHE A 272 -12.72 -7.98 -10.02
CA PHE A 272 -13.17 -7.50 -8.71
C PHE A 272 -13.93 -8.56 -7.92
N GLU A 273 -14.66 -9.46 -8.58
CA GLU A 273 -15.35 -10.55 -7.89
C GLU A 273 -14.37 -11.58 -7.35
N SER A 274 -13.31 -11.92 -8.11
CA SER A 274 -12.20 -12.72 -7.58
C SER A 274 -11.52 -12.03 -6.41
N LEU A 275 -11.23 -10.72 -6.50
CA LEU A 275 -10.65 -9.96 -5.39
C LEU A 275 -11.51 -10.05 -4.12
N LYS A 276 -12.82 -9.82 -4.25
CA LYS A 276 -13.76 -9.93 -3.11
C LYS A 276 -13.79 -11.32 -2.51
N LEU A 277 -13.81 -12.36 -3.34
CA LEU A 277 -13.74 -13.75 -2.88
C LEU A 277 -12.48 -14.02 -2.08
N HIS A 278 -11.32 -13.54 -2.57
CA HIS A 278 -10.05 -13.68 -1.86
C HIS A 278 -10.01 -12.91 -0.54
N LEU A 279 -10.64 -11.74 -0.47
CA LEU A 279 -10.72 -10.94 0.75
C LEU A 279 -11.71 -11.52 1.77
N GLN A 280 -12.84 -12.07 1.33
CA GLN A 280 -13.84 -12.73 2.18
C GLN A 280 -13.27 -13.93 2.94
N PHE A 281 -12.36 -14.69 2.32
CA PHE A 281 -11.65 -15.78 3.00
C PHE A 281 -11.03 -15.35 4.34
N PHE A 282 -10.43 -14.16 4.41
CA PHE A 282 -9.84 -13.61 5.63
C PHE A 282 -10.86 -12.99 6.60
N ALA A 283 -12.09 -12.76 6.14
CA ALA A 283 -13.19 -12.32 7.00
C ALA A 283 -13.80 -13.51 7.78
N ASP A 284 -13.93 -14.65 7.11
CA ASP A 284 -14.64 -15.85 7.58
C ASP A 284 -13.76 -16.86 8.31
N GLN A 285 -12.45 -16.91 8.01
CA GLN A 285 -11.50 -17.82 8.64
C GLN A 285 -10.53 -17.04 9.52
N GLU A 286 -10.36 -17.46 10.79
CA GLU A 286 -9.24 -16.96 11.61
C GLU A 286 -7.93 -17.46 10.99
N SER A 287 -7.32 -16.66 10.11
CA SER A 287 -5.93 -16.92 9.72
C SER A 287 -5.02 -16.87 10.95
N PHE A 288 -3.91 -17.61 10.92
CA PHE A 288 -2.92 -17.66 12.00
C PHE A 288 -2.39 -16.26 12.39
N ILE A 289 -2.44 -15.31 11.45
CA ILE A 289 -2.06 -13.91 11.68
C ILE A 289 -3.35 -13.11 11.94
N LYS A 290 -3.91 -13.22 13.16
CA LYS A 290 -5.16 -12.54 13.55
C LYS A 290 -5.22 -11.05 13.16
N PRO A 291 -4.14 -10.25 13.27
CA PRO A 291 -4.19 -8.86 12.84
C PRO A 291 -4.28 -8.66 11.32
N LEU A 292 -3.82 -9.62 10.52
CA LEU A 292 -3.95 -9.58 9.06
C LEU A 292 -5.41 -9.63 8.64
N ASN A 293 -6.25 -10.39 9.36
CA ASN A 293 -7.69 -10.47 9.09
C ASN A 293 -8.38 -9.09 9.21
N ALA A 294 -8.01 -8.32 10.24
CA ALA A 294 -8.53 -6.97 10.42
C ALA A 294 -8.13 -6.07 9.25
N ILE A 295 -6.87 -6.15 8.80
CA ILE A 295 -6.39 -5.43 7.62
C ILE A 295 -7.18 -5.81 6.37
N MET A 296 -7.40 -7.11 6.14
CA MET A 296 -8.13 -7.60 4.96
C MET A 296 -9.59 -7.14 4.94
N ARG A 297 -10.24 -7.03 6.11
CA ARG A 297 -11.59 -6.45 6.21
C ARG A 297 -11.63 -5.00 5.75
N VAL A 298 -10.66 -4.19 6.17
CA VAL A 298 -10.58 -2.79 5.72
C VAL A 298 -10.32 -2.71 4.21
N LEU A 299 -9.47 -3.59 3.66
CA LEU A 299 -9.28 -3.68 2.20
C LEU A 299 -10.59 -4.05 1.49
N ALA A 300 -11.35 -5.01 2.01
CA ALA A 300 -12.63 -5.44 1.47
C ALA A 300 -13.66 -4.31 1.43
N GLU A 301 -13.79 -3.54 2.52
CA GLU A 301 -14.65 -2.37 2.59
C GLU A 301 -14.27 -1.34 1.52
N LYS A 302 -12.97 -1.06 1.37
CA LYS A 302 -12.48 -0.07 0.40
C LYS A 302 -12.78 -0.44 -1.06
N VAL A 303 -12.74 -1.72 -1.41
CA VAL A 303 -13.00 -2.17 -2.79
C VAL A 303 -14.45 -2.59 -3.03
N ALA A 304 -15.31 -2.57 -2.00
CA ALA A 304 -16.68 -3.11 -2.06
C ALA A 304 -17.54 -2.50 -3.17
N ALA A 305 -17.33 -1.21 -3.48
CA ALA A 305 -18.07 -0.50 -4.50
C ALA A 305 -17.81 -1.06 -5.91
N PHE A 306 -16.59 -1.55 -6.20
CA PHE A 306 -16.23 -2.00 -7.55
C PHE A 306 -16.89 -3.34 -7.90
N LYS A 307 -17.23 -3.53 -9.19
CA LYS A 307 -17.88 -4.74 -9.71
C LYS A 307 -17.35 -5.04 -11.10
N ASN A 308 -17.36 -6.32 -11.49
CA ASN A 308 -17.03 -6.71 -12.86
C ASN A 308 -18.05 -6.11 -13.84
N ASN A 309 -17.57 -5.67 -15.01
CA ASN A 309 -18.40 -5.11 -16.09
C ASN A 309 -19.29 -3.92 -15.68
N ASP A 310 -18.91 -3.15 -14.65
CA ASP A 310 -19.70 -1.99 -14.23
C ASP A 310 -19.63 -0.86 -15.27
N PRO A 311 -20.75 -0.46 -15.92
CA PRO A 311 -20.76 0.64 -16.87
C PRO A 311 -20.38 1.99 -16.26
N LEU A 312 -20.42 2.10 -14.92
CA LEU A 312 -20.04 3.28 -14.13
C LEU A 312 -18.75 3.05 -13.34
N HIS A 313 -17.91 2.08 -13.72
CA HIS A 313 -16.59 1.87 -13.11
C HIS A 313 -15.75 3.16 -13.09
N TRP A 314 -15.89 4.04 -14.08
CA TRP A 314 -15.20 5.33 -14.15
C TRP A 314 -15.63 6.28 -13.03
N LEU A 315 -16.90 6.26 -12.62
CA LEU A 315 -17.43 7.09 -11.54
C LEU A 315 -16.91 6.58 -10.18
N ARG A 316 -16.91 5.25 -9.99
CA ARG A 316 -16.29 4.62 -8.81
C ARG A 316 -14.80 4.86 -8.74
N SER A 317 -14.12 4.84 -9.88
CA SER A 317 -12.69 5.15 -10.00
C SER A 317 -12.43 6.62 -9.69
N ALA A 318 -13.29 7.54 -10.12
CA ALA A 318 -13.18 8.96 -9.78
C ALA A 318 -13.40 9.21 -8.27
N ARG A 319 -14.41 8.56 -7.67
CA ARG A 319 -14.63 8.57 -6.21
C ARG A 319 -13.42 8.05 -5.45
N TRP A 320 -12.88 6.91 -5.88
CA TRP A 320 -11.62 6.39 -5.35
C TRP A 320 -10.50 7.42 -5.47
N CYS A 321 -10.33 8.05 -6.64
CA CYS A 321 -9.28 9.05 -6.83
C CYS A 321 -9.42 10.23 -5.86
N VAL A 322 -10.63 10.78 -5.68
CA VAL A 322 -10.89 11.88 -4.74
C VAL A 322 -10.58 11.47 -3.30
N GLU A 323 -11.05 10.30 -2.85
CA GLU A 323 -10.79 9.80 -1.50
C GLU A 323 -9.31 9.62 -1.16
N HIS A 324 -8.46 9.41 -2.18
CA HIS A 324 -7.03 9.19 -2.05
C HIS A 324 -6.18 10.37 -2.54
N GLY A 325 -6.79 11.55 -2.76
CA GLY A 325 -6.10 12.78 -3.15
C GLY A 325 -5.55 12.81 -4.58
N MET A 326 -5.99 11.89 -5.46
CA MET A 326 -5.59 11.77 -6.86
C MET A 326 -6.47 12.64 -7.78
N TYR A 327 -6.56 13.94 -7.51
CA TYR A 327 -7.53 14.83 -8.18
C TYR A 327 -7.36 14.92 -9.71
N GLN A 328 -6.12 14.86 -10.23
CA GLN A 328 -5.87 14.85 -11.67
C GLN A 328 -6.43 13.58 -12.34
N GLN A 329 -6.27 12.43 -11.69
CA GLN A 329 -6.85 11.17 -12.14
C GLN A 329 -8.38 11.23 -12.05
N ALA A 330 -8.94 11.76 -10.96
CA ALA A 330 -10.39 11.91 -10.80
C ALA A 330 -11.03 12.69 -11.96
N VAL A 331 -10.50 13.89 -12.28
CA VAL A 331 -11.05 14.69 -13.39
C VAL A 331 -10.89 14.01 -14.75
N THR A 332 -9.81 13.25 -14.94
CA THR A 332 -9.58 12.50 -16.17
C THR A 332 -10.55 11.32 -16.30
N GLN A 333 -10.77 10.57 -15.22
CA GLN A 333 -11.71 9.45 -15.17
C GLN A 333 -13.15 9.92 -15.42
N LEU A 334 -13.56 11.05 -14.83
CA LEU A 334 -14.87 11.65 -15.11
C LEU A 334 -14.99 12.05 -16.60
N GLN A 335 -13.98 12.74 -17.14
CA GLN A 335 -14.04 13.24 -18.52
C GLN A 335 -14.16 12.10 -19.53
N GLU A 336 -13.25 11.13 -19.45
CA GLU A 336 -13.23 9.99 -20.38
C GLU A 336 -14.39 9.03 -20.10
N GLY A 337 -14.81 8.90 -18.85
CA GLY A 337 -15.92 8.07 -18.41
C GLY A 337 -17.25 8.52 -18.99
N VAL A 338 -17.58 9.81 -18.89
CA VAL A 338 -18.81 10.38 -19.45
C VAL A 338 -18.87 10.17 -20.97
N LEU A 339 -17.79 10.46 -21.69
CA LEU A 339 -17.72 10.25 -23.15
C LEU A 339 -17.86 8.77 -23.53
N THR A 340 -17.20 7.88 -22.78
CA THR A 340 -17.27 6.43 -23.00
C THR A 340 -18.69 5.91 -22.75
N TRP A 341 -19.33 6.33 -21.66
CA TRP A 341 -20.71 5.95 -21.35
C TRP A 341 -21.67 6.42 -22.44
N LEU A 342 -21.56 7.67 -22.90
CA LEU A 342 -22.39 8.19 -24.00
C LEU A 342 -22.21 7.40 -25.28
N CYS A 343 -20.97 7.04 -25.64
CA CYS A 343 -20.73 6.18 -26.81
C CYS A 343 -21.43 4.84 -26.66
N VAL A 344 -21.35 4.20 -25.49
CA VAL A 344 -22.01 2.91 -25.23
C VAL A 344 -23.53 3.01 -25.35
N GLN A 345 -24.15 4.07 -24.80
CA GLN A 345 -25.60 4.28 -24.90
C GLN A 345 -26.04 4.53 -26.34
N LEU A 346 -25.32 5.40 -27.06
CA LEU A 346 -25.66 5.81 -28.42
C LEU A 346 -25.37 4.75 -29.48
N ARG A 347 -24.51 3.76 -29.18
CA ARG A 347 -24.16 2.68 -30.11
C ARG A 347 -25.37 1.90 -30.62
N ARG A 348 -26.43 1.79 -29.81
CA ARG A 348 -27.69 1.13 -30.21
C ARG A 348 -28.44 1.91 -31.30
N ALA A 349 -28.30 3.24 -31.30
CA ALA A 349 -28.95 4.11 -32.27
C ALA A 349 -28.09 4.32 -33.52
N ASN A 350 -26.75 4.31 -33.40
CA ASN A 350 -25.84 4.48 -34.53
C ASN A 350 -24.47 3.84 -34.28
N GLU A 351 -23.99 3.08 -35.25
CA GLU A 351 -22.71 2.35 -35.18
C GLU A 351 -21.47 3.24 -35.08
N LEU A 352 -21.58 4.53 -35.43
CA LEU A 352 -20.51 5.53 -35.27
C LEU A 352 -19.98 5.58 -33.83
N PHE A 353 -20.84 5.35 -32.84
CA PHE A 353 -20.53 5.48 -31.41
C PHE A 353 -19.78 4.26 -30.84
N ASP A 354 -18.72 3.83 -31.53
CA ASP A 354 -17.72 2.94 -30.92
C ASP A 354 -16.74 3.77 -30.09
N TRP A 355 -16.75 3.58 -28.76
CA TRP A 355 -15.90 4.30 -27.82
C TRP A 355 -14.40 4.11 -28.05
N ARG A 356 -13.99 3.11 -28.84
CA ARG A 356 -12.60 2.86 -29.24
C ARG A 356 -12.13 3.82 -30.33
N ASN A 357 -13.06 4.47 -31.02
CA ASN A 357 -12.77 5.41 -32.10
C ASN A 357 -12.74 6.85 -31.59
N GLU A 358 -11.92 7.68 -32.21
CA GLU A 358 -11.77 9.10 -31.85
C GLU A 358 -12.96 9.95 -32.32
N ALA A 359 -13.47 9.69 -33.52
CA ALA A 359 -14.54 10.47 -34.15
C ALA A 359 -15.80 10.68 -33.27
N PRO A 360 -16.40 9.64 -32.64
CA PRO A 360 -17.55 9.86 -31.76
C PRO A 360 -17.21 10.68 -30.51
N ARG A 361 -15.99 10.56 -29.97
CA ARG A 361 -15.54 11.35 -28.80
C ARG A 361 -15.39 12.83 -29.16
N ASN A 362 -14.80 13.11 -30.32
CA ASN A 362 -14.65 14.47 -30.83
C ASN A 362 -16.03 15.10 -31.15
N LEU A 363 -16.96 14.32 -31.71
CA LEU A 363 -18.34 14.75 -31.92
C LEU A 363 -19.03 15.12 -30.59
N LEU A 364 -18.99 14.24 -29.59
CA LEU A 364 -19.62 14.49 -28.28
C LEU A 364 -19.00 15.70 -27.57
N THR A 365 -17.68 15.84 -27.61
CA THR A 365 -16.98 17.02 -27.06
C THR A 365 -17.41 18.31 -27.77
N SER A 366 -17.59 18.25 -29.09
CA SER A 366 -18.09 19.38 -29.89
C SER A 366 -19.54 19.71 -29.54
N VAL A 367 -20.41 18.71 -29.38
CA VAL A 367 -21.80 18.89 -28.93
C VAL A 367 -21.86 19.63 -27.60
N PHE A 368 -21.08 19.21 -26.60
CA PHE A 368 -21.04 19.89 -25.31
C PHE A 368 -20.56 21.35 -25.42
N SER A 369 -19.58 21.60 -26.30
CA SER A 369 -19.08 22.94 -26.57
C SER A 369 -20.14 23.82 -27.25
N ILE A 370 -20.86 23.27 -28.24
CA ILE A 370 -21.96 23.93 -28.94
C ILE A 370 -23.05 24.35 -27.96
N ILE A 371 -23.50 23.45 -27.08
CA ILE A 371 -24.53 23.75 -26.08
C ILE A 371 -24.03 24.83 -25.10
N SER A 372 -22.83 24.66 -24.55
CA SER A 372 -22.32 25.54 -23.50
C SER A 372 -21.99 26.95 -23.99
N GLN A 373 -21.49 27.08 -25.22
CA GLN A 373 -21.09 28.35 -25.83
C GLN A 373 -22.17 28.93 -26.76
N LYS A 374 -23.27 28.21 -26.98
CA LYS A 374 -24.35 28.59 -27.90
C LYS A 374 -23.83 28.86 -29.32
N ILE A 375 -23.05 27.92 -29.85
CA ILE A 375 -22.42 28.05 -31.18
C ILE A 375 -23.48 27.83 -32.27
N GLU A 376 -23.58 28.80 -33.18
CA GLU A 376 -24.50 28.74 -34.32
C GLU A 376 -24.13 27.61 -35.31
N GLU A 377 -25.13 27.06 -35.99
CA GLU A 377 -24.96 25.87 -36.85
C GLU A 377 -23.94 26.07 -37.99
N ASN A 378 -23.91 27.26 -38.57
CA ASN A 378 -22.97 27.61 -39.64
C ASN A 378 -21.50 27.69 -39.16
N GLN A 379 -21.25 27.66 -37.85
CA GLN A 379 -19.93 27.66 -37.23
C GLN A 379 -19.50 26.28 -36.71
N TRP A 380 -20.30 25.24 -36.94
CA TRP A 380 -19.95 23.88 -36.50
C TRP A 380 -18.71 23.37 -37.25
N GLY A 381 -17.64 23.16 -36.49
CA GLY A 381 -16.37 22.65 -37.01
C GLY A 381 -16.27 21.13 -37.04
N LYS A 382 -15.29 20.63 -37.80
CA LYS A 382 -14.79 19.23 -37.79
C LYS A 382 -15.91 18.17 -37.76
N GLU A 383 -15.94 17.30 -36.75
CA GLU A 383 -16.88 16.18 -36.63
C GLU A 383 -18.33 16.65 -36.48
N ALA A 384 -18.59 17.75 -35.76
CA ALA A 384 -19.94 18.30 -35.62
C ALA A 384 -20.51 18.78 -36.96
N GLY A 385 -19.68 19.41 -37.79
CA GLY A 385 -20.03 19.81 -39.16
C GLY A 385 -20.07 18.64 -40.15
N LYS A 386 -19.28 17.58 -39.91
CA LYS A 386 -19.31 16.34 -40.71
C LYS A 386 -20.58 15.51 -40.47
N TYR A 387 -21.15 15.57 -39.28
CA TYR A 387 -22.35 14.83 -38.88
C TYR A 387 -23.49 15.76 -38.40
N PRO A 388 -23.94 16.73 -39.21
CA PRO A 388 -24.79 17.82 -38.74
C PRO A 388 -26.15 17.33 -38.21
N TRP A 389 -26.75 16.28 -38.79
CA TRP A 389 -28.02 15.75 -38.28
C TRP A 389 -27.85 15.07 -36.91
N LEU A 390 -26.77 14.29 -36.69
CA LEU A 390 -26.47 13.71 -35.38
C LEU A 390 -26.24 14.83 -34.36
N THR A 391 -25.47 15.85 -34.75
CA THR A 391 -25.21 17.02 -33.90
C THR A 391 -26.51 17.70 -33.48
N ARG A 392 -27.44 17.96 -34.41
CA ARG A 392 -28.75 18.57 -34.09
C ARG A 392 -29.53 17.75 -33.07
N VAL A 393 -29.63 16.43 -33.29
CA VAL A 393 -30.35 15.53 -32.38
C VAL A 393 -29.73 15.54 -30.98
N LEU A 394 -28.40 15.47 -30.88
CA LEU A 394 -27.70 15.45 -29.61
C LEU A 394 -27.76 16.80 -28.88
N VAL A 395 -27.63 17.93 -29.60
CA VAL A 395 -27.73 19.28 -29.03
C VAL A 395 -29.12 19.57 -28.46
N GLN A 396 -30.17 18.96 -29.03
CA GLN A 396 -31.54 19.10 -28.56
C GLN A 396 -31.93 18.08 -27.47
N HIS A 397 -31.10 17.07 -27.21
CA HIS A 397 -31.44 16.01 -26.27
C HIS A 397 -31.44 16.53 -24.81
N PRO A 398 -32.54 16.41 -24.05
CA PRO A 398 -32.66 17.02 -22.72
C PRO A 398 -31.56 16.61 -21.73
N PHE A 399 -31.22 15.32 -21.70
CA PHE A 399 -30.13 14.83 -20.84
C PHE A 399 -28.77 15.44 -21.23
N VAL A 400 -28.49 15.57 -22.53
CA VAL A 400 -27.21 16.12 -23.01
C VAL A 400 -27.13 17.62 -22.72
N GLN A 401 -28.26 18.34 -22.84
CA GLN A 401 -28.37 19.74 -22.45
C GLN A 401 -28.15 19.95 -20.95
N ALA A 402 -28.76 19.11 -20.11
CA ALA A 402 -28.59 19.17 -18.66
C ALA A 402 -27.14 18.87 -18.24
N LEU A 403 -26.47 17.95 -18.93
CA LEU A 403 -25.10 17.54 -18.65
C LEU A 403 -24.03 18.54 -19.14
N ALA A 404 -24.33 19.32 -20.18
CA ALA A 404 -23.34 20.18 -20.85
C ALA A 404 -22.63 21.20 -19.95
N PRO A 405 -23.31 21.95 -19.05
CA PRO A 405 -22.64 22.91 -18.18
C PRO A 405 -21.61 22.25 -17.25
N ASP A 406 -21.94 21.08 -16.70
CA ASP A 406 -21.05 20.36 -15.79
C ASP A 406 -19.88 19.71 -16.55
N PHE A 407 -20.12 19.16 -17.75
CA PHE A 407 -19.04 18.65 -18.60
C PHE A 407 -18.07 19.75 -19.07
N SER A 408 -18.59 20.95 -19.38
CA SER A 408 -17.77 22.12 -19.71
C SER A 408 -16.93 22.58 -18.52
N SER A 409 -17.54 22.64 -17.32
CA SER A 409 -16.83 22.92 -16.07
C SER A 409 -15.71 21.92 -15.80
N LEU A 410 -15.98 20.62 -15.99
CA LEU A 410 -15.00 19.54 -15.87
C LEU A 410 -13.86 19.68 -16.88
N THR A 411 -14.17 19.97 -18.15
CA THR A 411 -13.17 20.18 -19.20
C THR A 411 -12.23 21.33 -18.84
N ASN A 412 -12.78 22.43 -18.34
CA ASN A 412 -11.97 23.58 -17.89
C ASN A 412 -11.08 23.23 -16.70
N LEU A 413 -11.59 22.47 -15.72
CA LEU A 413 -10.81 22.01 -14.57
C LEU A 413 -9.68 21.05 -15.00
N ARG A 414 -9.99 20.05 -15.83
CA ARG A 414 -9.01 19.09 -16.35
C ARG A 414 -7.90 19.80 -17.12
N ASN A 415 -8.24 20.77 -17.96
CA ASN A 415 -7.26 21.54 -18.72
C ASN A 415 -6.37 22.37 -17.78
N ASP A 416 -6.95 23.04 -16.79
CA ASP A 416 -6.19 23.81 -15.79
C ASP A 416 -5.15 22.95 -15.06
N VAL A 417 -5.57 21.77 -14.57
CA VAL A 417 -4.70 20.79 -13.90
C VAL A 417 -3.60 20.31 -14.84
N ASN A 418 -3.93 19.93 -16.08
CA ASN A 418 -2.94 19.42 -17.03
C ASN A 418 -1.96 20.49 -17.53
N HIS A 419 -2.35 21.77 -17.52
CA HIS A 419 -1.43 22.86 -17.83
C HIS A 419 -0.52 23.23 -16.64
N GLY A 420 -0.72 22.62 -15.46
CA GLY A 420 0.18 22.78 -14.31
C GLY A 420 0.26 24.22 -13.78
N GLY A 421 -0.74 25.05 -14.05
CA GLY A 421 -0.80 26.44 -13.61
C GLY A 421 0.11 27.43 -14.34
N TYR A 422 0.80 27.01 -15.41
CA TYR A 422 1.70 27.89 -16.19
C TYR A 422 0.97 28.89 -17.11
N LYS A 423 -0.34 28.74 -17.32
CA LYS A 423 -1.12 29.66 -18.15
C LYS A 423 -1.39 30.97 -17.40
N GLN A 424 -1.11 32.11 -18.05
CA GLN A 424 -1.47 33.42 -17.49
C GLN A 424 -3.00 33.61 -17.48
N GLY A 425 -3.54 34.11 -16.37
CA GLY A 425 -4.86 34.74 -16.31
C GLY A 425 -6.08 33.87 -15.94
N ASN A 426 -5.94 32.60 -15.56
CA ASN A 426 -7.09 31.82 -15.05
C ASN A 426 -6.75 30.56 -14.22
N THR A 427 -5.53 30.49 -13.68
CA THR A 427 -5.07 29.34 -12.89
C THR A 427 -5.81 29.27 -11.56
N LYS A 428 -6.40 28.11 -11.24
CA LYS A 428 -7.04 27.91 -9.94
C LYS A 428 -5.97 27.62 -8.87
N SER A 429 -6.23 28.04 -7.64
CA SER A 429 -5.46 27.56 -6.50
C SER A 429 -5.71 26.07 -6.28
N ALA A 430 -4.79 25.40 -5.58
CA ALA A 430 -4.93 23.98 -5.23
C ALA A 430 -6.28 23.69 -4.53
N ASP A 431 -6.67 24.50 -3.54
CA ASP A 431 -7.95 24.32 -2.83
C ASP A 431 -9.18 24.47 -3.73
N ARG A 432 -9.09 25.35 -4.74
CA ARG A 432 -10.18 25.50 -5.74
C ARG A 432 -10.25 24.30 -6.67
N VAL A 433 -9.11 23.71 -7.04
CA VAL A 433 -9.09 22.46 -7.83
C VAL A 433 -9.75 21.32 -7.06
N ILE A 434 -9.36 21.15 -5.79
CA ILE A 434 -9.89 20.11 -4.90
C ILE A 434 -11.41 20.27 -4.76
N SER A 435 -11.85 21.43 -4.27
CA SER A 435 -13.27 21.67 -4.01
C SER A 435 -14.14 21.63 -5.27
N GLN A 436 -13.63 22.04 -6.43
CA GLN A 436 -14.37 21.93 -7.69
C GLN A 436 -14.44 20.49 -8.20
N CYS A 437 -13.36 19.70 -8.04
CA CYS A 437 -13.36 18.27 -8.37
C CYS A 437 -14.40 17.51 -7.53
N GLU A 438 -14.42 17.75 -6.22
CA GLU A 438 -15.38 17.15 -5.29
C GLU A 438 -16.83 17.50 -5.65
N LYS A 439 -17.12 18.78 -5.87
CA LYS A 439 -18.45 19.24 -6.29
C LYS A 439 -18.90 18.64 -7.62
N LEU A 440 -18.00 18.54 -8.60
CA LEU A 440 -18.32 17.92 -9.88
C LEU A 440 -18.61 16.43 -9.71
N LEU A 441 -17.80 15.72 -8.93
CA LEU A 441 -18.03 14.31 -8.64
C LEU A 441 -19.41 14.08 -7.99
N GLU A 442 -19.76 14.86 -6.96
CA GLU A 442 -21.07 14.78 -6.29
C GLU A 442 -22.23 15.01 -7.28
N LYS A 443 -22.09 16.01 -8.16
CA LYS A 443 -23.09 16.26 -9.21
C LYS A 443 -23.22 15.06 -10.13
N PHE A 444 -22.11 14.52 -10.66
CA PHE A 444 -22.16 13.35 -11.52
C PHE A 444 -22.75 12.13 -10.79
N GLU A 445 -22.47 11.92 -9.50
CA GLU A 445 -23.10 10.84 -8.72
C GLU A 445 -24.61 11.02 -8.50
N SER A 446 -25.10 12.26 -8.48
CA SER A 446 -26.52 12.55 -8.35
C SER A 446 -27.34 12.32 -9.63
N LEU A 447 -26.68 12.12 -10.77
CA LEU A 447 -27.35 11.88 -12.05
C LEU A 447 -27.86 10.43 -12.15
N ASP A 448 -29.03 10.28 -12.77
CA ASP A 448 -29.58 8.96 -13.11
C ASP A 448 -28.91 8.40 -14.38
N TRP A 449 -27.76 7.75 -14.18
CA TRP A 449 -27.03 7.06 -15.25
C TRP A 449 -27.67 5.72 -15.67
N ALA A 450 -28.72 5.26 -15.00
CA ALA A 450 -29.44 4.04 -15.37
C ALA A 450 -30.49 4.32 -16.45
N GLN A 451 -30.92 5.57 -16.61
CA GLN A 451 -31.85 5.96 -17.67
C GLN A 451 -31.21 5.74 -19.06
N PRO A 452 -31.85 4.97 -19.97
CA PRO A 452 -31.34 4.82 -21.32
C PRO A 452 -31.38 6.16 -22.06
N LEU A 453 -30.31 6.46 -22.78
CA LEU A 453 -30.26 7.63 -23.67
C LEU A 453 -31.04 7.31 -24.96
N GLU A 454 -32.37 7.46 -24.91
CA GLU A 454 -33.23 7.23 -26.05
C GLU A 454 -33.03 8.31 -27.13
N VAL A 455 -32.19 7.99 -28.11
CA VAL A 455 -31.99 8.83 -29.29
C VAL A 455 -32.68 8.20 -30.49
N LYS A 456 -33.78 8.84 -30.94
CA LYS A 456 -34.41 8.49 -32.22
C LYS A 456 -33.75 9.28 -33.34
N LEU A 457 -32.97 8.59 -34.16
CA LEU A 457 -32.49 9.14 -35.41
C LEU A 457 -33.59 9.02 -36.46
N GLN A 458 -33.85 10.11 -37.18
CA GLN A 458 -34.74 10.04 -38.33
C GLN A 458 -34.01 9.36 -39.50
N PRO A 459 -34.68 8.44 -40.22
CA PRO A 459 -34.09 7.78 -41.37
C PRO A 459 -33.77 8.79 -42.48
N LEU A 460 -32.76 8.49 -43.29
CA LEU A 460 -32.56 9.18 -44.56
C LEU A 460 -33.72 8.82 -45.49
N LEU A 461 -34.55 9.82 -45.80
CA LEU A 461 -35.60 9.69 -46.80
C LEU A 461 -35.00 9.96 -48.19
N ASN A 462 -34.77 8.90 -48.98
CA ASN A 462 -34.29 9.03 -50.35
C ASN A 462 -35.48 9.28 -51.28
N LEU A 463 -35.70 10.55 -51.61
CA LEU A 463 -36.64 10.98 -52.65
C LEU A 463 -35.86 11.37 -53.90
N SER A 464 -35.36 10.38 -54.64
CA SER A 464 -34.63 10.60 -55.88
C SER A 464 -35.01 9.58 -56.95
N ASN A 465 -34.71 9.89 -58.21
CA ASN A 465 -34.79 8.95 -59.33
C ASN A 465 -33.70 7.85 -59.27
N HIS A 466 -32.87 7.84 -58.22
CA HIS A 466 -31.83 6.84 -57.95
C HIS A 466 -32.18 6.08 -56.66
N PRO A 467 -33.04 5.03 -56.74
CA PRO A 467 -33.43 4.26 -55.56
C PRO A 467 -32.21 3.59 -54.93
N THR A 468 -32.29 3.28 -53.63
CA THR A 468 -31.16 2.69 -52.91
C THR A 468 -30.72 1.33 -53.46
N SER A 469 -31.59 0.63 -54.21
CA SER A 469 -31.25 -0.59 -54.95
C SER A 469 -30.18 -0.38 -56.04
N SER A 470 -29.99 0.86 -56.49
CA SER A 470 -28.96 1.25 -57.46
C SER A 470 -27.66 1.74 -56.82
N TRP A 471 -27.60 1.83 -55.49
CA TRP A 471 -26.42 2.30 -54.78
C TRP A 471 -25.40 1.17 -54.61
N THR A 472 -24.12 1.52 -54.65
CA THR A 472 -23.03 0.60 -54.28
C THR A 472 -23.11 0.21 -52.81
N GLU A 473 -22.52 -0.93 -52.44
CA GLU A 473 -22.41 -1.35 -51.04
C GLU A 473 -21.73 -0.28 -50.18
N ALA A 474 -20.72 0.40 -50.72
CA ALA A 474 -20.02 1.49 -50.03
C ALA A 474 -20.95 2.70 -49.77
N GLN A 475 -21.80 3.08 -50.74
CA GLN A 475 -22.76 4.16 -50.58
C GLN A 475 -23.85 3.81 -49.56
N MET A 476 -24.37 2.58 -49.61
CA MET A 476 -25.35 2.10 -48.63
C MET A 476 -24.76 2.02 -47.23
N ALA A 477 -23.53 1.49 -47.09
CA ALA A 477 -22.82 1.41 -45.82
C ALA A 477 -22.55 2.80 -45.24
N GLU A 478 -22.10 3.75 -46.06
CA GLU A 478 -21.88 5.13 -45.63
C GLU A 478 -23.19 5.82 -45.24
N ALA A 479 -24.27 5.66 -46.02
CA ALA A 479 -25.57 6.23 -45.69
C ALA A 479 -26.14 5.66 -44.38
N LYS A 480 -26.04 4.35 -44.13
CA LYS A 480 -26.42 3.75 -42.84
C LYS A 480 -25.53 4.22 -41.70
N ARG A 481 -24.22 4.34 -41.93
CA ARG A 481 -23.28 4.89 -40.93
C ARG A 481 -23.64 6.33 -40.56
N LEU A 482 -24.07 7.12 -41.54
CA LEU A 482 -24.46 8.50 -41.35
C LEU A 482 -25.83 8.60 -40.67
N PHE A 483 -26.88 8.03 -41.24
CA PHE A 483 -28.28 8.29 -40.89
C PHE A 483 -28.96 7.17 -40.07
N GLY A 484 -28.27 6.05 -39.81
CA GLY A 484 -28.80 4.88 -39.12
C GLY A 484 -29.67 4.01 -40.04
N GLU A 485 -30.73 4.58 -40.58
CA GLU A 485 -31.69 3.92 -41.48
C GLU A 485 -31.86 4.73 -42.78
N VAL A 486 -32.15 4.05 -43.89
CA VAL A 486 -32.43 4.67 -45.19
C VAL A 486 -33.75 4.11 -45.72
N ILE A 487 -34.66 4.99 -46.12
CA ILE A 487 -35.99 4.65 -46.64
C ILE A 487 -36.15 5.30 -48.02
N ASP A 488 -36.41 4.50 -49.05
CA ASP A 488 -36.79 5.02 -50.37
C ASP A 488 -38.24 5.53 -50.34
N LEU A 489 -38.45 6.76 -50.80
CA LEU A 489 -39.76 7.32 -51.06
C LEU A 489 -40.07 7.26 -52.57
N PRO A 490 -41.34 7.06 -52.97
CA PRO A 490 -41.71 7.09 -54.38
C PRO A 490 -41.33 8.43 -55.01
N PHE A 491 -40.44 8.40 -56.01
CA PHE A 491 -40.07 9.60 -56.76
C PHE A 491 -41.24 10.02 -57.66
N PRO A 492 -41.67 11.29 -57.66
CA PRO A 492 -42.73 11.76 -58.55
C PRO A 492 -42.32 11.55 -60.01
N ALA A 493 -43.26 11.02 -60.81
CA ALA A 493 -43.07 10.77 -62.24
C ALA A 493 -42.88 12.07 -63.04
#